data_AF-A0A950XBR2-F1
#
_entry.id   AF-A0A950XBR2-F1
#
_cell.length_a   1.000
_cell.length_b   1.000
_cell.length_c   1.000
_cell.angle_alpha   90.00
_cell.angle_beta   90.00
_cell.angle_gamma   90.00
#
_symmetry.space_group_name_H-M   'P 1'
#
loop_
_entity.id
_entity.type
_entity.pdbx_description
1 polymer ?
#
loop_
_entity_poly.entity_id
_entity_poly.type
_entity_poly.pdbx_seq_one_letter_code
_entity_poly.pdbx_strand_id
1 'polypeptide(L)' 'MTKVDVTFKLSRSLTDDDLKNISRVHAVYGMFTVRVLPSGHELFLEYDAARLSPKEARATLEEHGIPLA' A
#
# COMPACT_ATOMS: atom_id res chain seq x y z
N MET A 1 -16.22 -8.02 -8.41
CA MET A 1 -14.85 -7.92 -7.85
C MET A 1 -14.07 -7.09 -8.84
N THR A 2 -13.72 -5.86 -8.48
CA THR A 2 -13.11 -4.89 -9.40
C THR A 2 -11.72 -4.57 -8.89
N LYS A 3 -10.73 -5.27 -9.43
CA LYS A 3 -9.34 -5.10 -9.03
C LYS A 3 -8.75 -3.83 -9.63
N VAL A 4 -8.09 -3.03 -8.80
CA VAL A 4 -7.38 -1.82 -9.21
C VAL A 4 -5.94 -1.90 -8.74
N ASP A 5 -5.06 -1.60 -9.68
CA ASP A 5 -3.62 -1.56 -9.48
C ASP A 5 -3.19 -0.09 -9.47
N VAL A 6 -2.40 0.29 -8.46
CA VAL A 6 -1.88 1.65 -8.32
C VAL A 6 -0.45 1.60 -7.79
N THR A 7 0.40 2.48 -8.33
CA THR A 7 1.75 2.68 -7.84
C THR A 7 1.83 4.01 -7.12
N PHE A 8 2.33 3.99 -5.89
CA PHE A 8 2.62 5.18 -5.10
C PHE A 8 4.11 5.44 -5.07
N LYS A 9 4.49 6.71 -5.11
CA LYS A 9 5.85 7.12 -4.78
C LYS A 9 6.00 7.17 -3.27
N LEU A 10 7.16 6.76 -2.78
CA LEU A 10 7.52 6.85 -1.39
C LEU A 10 8.19 8.20 -1.12
N SER A 11 7.84 8.86 -0.01
CA SER A 11 8.45 10.13 0.40
C SER A 11 9.85 9.94 1.00
N ARG A 12 10.14 8.74 1.49
CA ARG A 12 11.48 8.29 1.93
C ARG A 12 11.65 6.80 1.68
N SER A 13 12.89 6.32 1.69
CA SER A 13 13.16 4.88 1.69
C SER A 13 12.53 4.19 2.90
N LEU A 14 12.05 2.97 2.69
CA LEU A 14 11.45 2.14 3.73
C LEU A 14 12.51 1.61 4.67
N THR A 15 12.20 1.66 5.96
CA THR A 15 12.96 1.03 7.04
C THR A 15 12.46 -0.40 7.27
N ASP A 16 13.19 -1.17 8.07
CA ASP A 16 12.80 -2.52 8.45
C ASP A 16 11.44 -2.58 9.17
N ASP A 17 11.13 -1.55 9.98
CA ASP A 17 9.83 -1.40 10.64
C ASP A 17 8.69 -1.11 9.64
N ASP A 18 8.95 -0.30 8.61
CA ASP A 18 7.95 -0.05 7.56
C ASP A 18 7.64 -1.35 6.77
N LEU A 19 8.67 -2.16 6.48
CA LEU A 19 8.50 -3.46 5.83
C LEU A 19 7.67 -4.43 6.68
N LYS A 20 7.85 -4.42 8.00
CA LYS A 20 6.99 -5.18 8.93
C LYS A 20 5.55 -4.67 8.89
N ASN A 21 5.33 -3.37 8.80
CA ASN A 21 3.98 -2.82 8.73
C ASN A 21 3.27 -3.15 7.41
N ILE A 22 3.99 -3.28 6.29
CA ILE A 22 3.41 -3.75 5.01
C ILE A 22 2.69 -5.09 5.20
N SER A 23 3.26 -6.01 5.99
CA SER A 23 2.63 -7.32 6.24
C SER A 23 1.26 -7.21 6.91
N ARG A 24 1.03 -6.15 7.70
CA ARG A 24 -0.24 -5.90 8.39
C ARG A 24 -1.31 -5.34 7.45
N VAL A 25 -0.90 -4.61 6.41
CA VAL A 25 -1.84 -4.05 5.41
C VAL A 25 -2.58 -5.17 4.67
N HIS A 26 -1.93 -6.32 4.45
CA HIS A 26 -2.55 -7.49 3.82
C HIS A 26 -3.71 -8.09 4.65
N ALA A 27 -3.83 -7.76 5.93
CA ALA A 27 -4.96 -8.17 6.76
C ALA A 27 -6.21 -7.30 6.56
N VAL A 28 -6.10 -6.16 5.87
CA VAL A 28 -7.21 -5.25 5.63
C VAL A 28 -8.10 -5.78 4.53
N TYR A 29 -9.40 -5.89 4.81
CA TYR A 29 -10.37 -6.40 3.85
C TYR A 29 -10.42 -5.51 2.60
N GLY A 30 -10.20 -6.12 1.43
CA GLY A 30 -10.14 -5.42 0.14
C GLY A 30 -8.73 -5.02 -0.29
N MET A 31 -7.70 -5.18 0.55
CA MET A 31 -6.30 -5.12 0.13
C MET A 31 -5.86 -6.50 -0.38
N PHE A 32 -5.14 -6.55 -1.50
CA PHE A 32 -4.69 -7.81 -2.10
C PHE A 32 -3.18 -7.95 -2.14
N THR A 33 -2.50 -7.01 -2.80
CA THR A 33 -1.04 -7.05 -2.95
C THR A 33 -0.46 -5.71 -2.53
N VAL A 34 0.47 -5.73 -1.59
CA VAL A 34 1.29 -4.57 -1.22
C VAL A 34 2.74 -4.99 -1.29
N ARG A 35 3.50 -4.39 -2.19
CA ARG A 35 4.93 -4.70 -2.37
C ARG A 35 5.73 -3.48 -2.80
N VAL A 36 6.97 -3.43 -2.37
CA VAL A 36 7.94 -2.43 -2.81
C VAL A 36 8.45 -2.83 -4.19
N LEU A 37 8.50 -1.89 -5.13
CA LEU A 37 9.10 -2.13 -6.43
C LEU A 37 10.64 -2.23 -6.32
N PRO A 38 11.33 -2.87 -7.29
CA PRO A 38 12.79 -3.03 -7.24
C PRO A 38 13.57 -1.72 -7.14
N SER A 39 12.97 -0.60 -7.57
CA SER A 39 13.55 0.74 -7.42
C SER A 39 13.70 1.18 -5.95
N GLY A 40 12.94 0.59 -5.03
CA GLY A 40 12.95 0.94 -3.60
C GLY A 40 12.30 2.29 -3.27
N HIS A 41 11.80 3.01 -4.27
CA HIS A 41 11.18 4.34 -4.13
C HIS A 41 9.68 4.34 -4.47
N GLU A 42 9.15 3.18 -4.83
CA GLU A 42 7.77 3.03 -5.26
C GLU A 42 7.14 1.82 -4.60
N LEU A 43 5.87 1.95 -4.27
CA LEU A 43 5.04 0.92 -3.68
C LEU A 43 3.92 0.56 -4.65
N PHE A 44 3.82 -0.70 -4.99
CA PHE A 44 2.70 -1.26 -5.74
C PHE A 44 1.61 -1.71 -4.77
N LEU A 45 0.39 -1.24 -5.02
CA LEU A 45 -0.81 -1.64 -4.33
C LEU A 45 -1.83 -2.22 -5.33
N GLU A 46 -2.41 -3.35 -4.97
CA GLU A 46 -3.58 -3.95 -5.61
C GLU A 46 -4.72 -4.03 -4.58
N TYR A 47 -5.91 -3.54 -4.93
CA TYR A 47 -7.09 -3.55 -4.05
C TYR A 47 -8.41 -3.75 -4.80
N ASP A 48 -9.49 -4.07 -4.10
CA ASP A 48 -10.86 -4.17 -4.65
C ASP A 48 -11.59 -2.82 -4.57
N ALA A 49 -11.82 -2.19 -5.72
CA ALA A 49 -12.57 -0.94 -5.83
C ALA A 49 -14.06 -1.07 -5.48
N ALA A 50 -14.59 -2.30 -5.35
CA ALA A 50 -15.92 -2.50 -4.78
C ALA A 50 -15.94 -2.40 -3.24
N ARG A 51 -14.76 -2.36 -2.59
CA ARG A 51 -14.61 -2.34 -1.12
C ARG A 51 -13.92 -1.10 -0.60
N LEU A 52 -12.92 -0.61 -1.32
CA LEU A 52 -12.14 0.56 -0.95
C LEU A 52 -12.17 1.57 -2.08
N SER A 53 -12.35 2.83 -1.75
CA SER A 53 -12.06 3.93 -2.66
C SER A 53 -10.54 4.15 -2.75
N PRO A 54 -10.04 4.82 -3.81
CA PRO A 54 -8.62 5.18 -3.91
C PRO A 54 -8.10 5.97 -2.70
N LYS A 55 -8.97 6.80 -2.10
CA LYS A 55 -8.64 7.62 -0.93
C LYS A 55 -8.52 6.76 0.33
N GLU A 56 -9.44 5.82 0.55
CA GLU A 56 -9.37 4.88 1.67
C GLU A 56 -8.16 3.96 1.55
N ALA A 57 -7.89 3.45 0.35
CA ALA A 57 -6.72 2.61 0.09
C ALA A 57 -5.41 3.35 0.44
N ARG A 58 -5.29 4.63 0.07
CA ARG A 58 -4.16 5.49 0.46
C ARG A 58 -4.11 5.71 1.98
N ALA A 59 -5.24 6.09 2.58
CA ALA A 59 -5.32 6.36 4.02
C ALA A 59 -4.90 5.14 4.86
N THR A 60 -5.35 3.94 4.49
CA THR A 60 -4.94 2.68 5.13
C THR A 60 -3.41 2.52 5.11
N LEU A 61 -2.76 2.77 3.97
CA LEU A 61 -1.29 2.69 3.89
C LEU A 61 -0.62 3.69 4.83
N GLU A 62 -1.11 4.93 4.89
CA GLU A 62 -0.60 5.98 5.77
C GLU A 62 -0.82 5.66 7.27
N GLU A 63 -1.98 5.10 7.63
CA GLU A 63 -2.30 4.64 8.99
C GLU A 63 -1.41 3.47 9.44
N HIS A 64 -1.00 2.62 8.50
CA HIS A 64 0.00 1.58 8.72
C HIS A 64 1.45 2.12 8.68
N GLY A 65 1.64 3.44 8.64
CA GLY A 65 2.96 4.06 8.73
C GLY A 65 3.78 3.98 7.45
N ILE A 66 3.17 3.68 6.30
CA ILE A 66 3.87 3.64 5.03
C ILE A 66 4.08 5.09 4.52
N PRO A 67 5.33 5.52 4.29
CA PRO A 67 5.65 6.89 3.90
C PRO A 67 5.34 7.14 2.42
N LEU A 68 4.10 7.48 2.11
CA LEU A 68 3.69 7.89 0.75
C LEU A 68 4.04 9.35 0.47
N ALA A 69 4.21 9.70 -0.81
CA ALA A 69 4.42 11.06 -1.30
C ALA A 69 3.13 11.71 -1.84
#